data_AF-A0A645HZ68-F1
#
_entry.id   AF-A0A645HZ68-F1
#
_cell.length_a   1.000
_cell.length_b   1.000
_cell.length_c   1.000
_cell.angle_alpha   90.00
_cell.angle_beta   90.00
_cell.angle_gamma   90.00
#
_symmetry.space_group_name_H-M   'P 1'
#
loop_
_entity.id
_entity.type
_entity.pdbx_description
1 polymer ?
#
loop_
_entity_poly.entity_id
_entity_poly.type
_entity_poly.pdbx_seq_one_letter_code
_entity_poly.pdbx_strand_id
1 'polypeptide(L)'
;MLFSFPQDGYADGTYIRADRTSVRLNDYTVEPKKFTVAAGYRFSSEWEVALPGRKDGHYFIRPLTDGQLNLVYFELLAGIYTDSGELTGYCVVELMPGVYNKKINPLSMFNKQD
;
A
#
# COMPACT_ATOMS: atom_id res chain seq x y z
N MET A 1 -1.80 5.74 9.30
CA MET A 1 -2.42 5.63 7.96
C MET A 1 -1.57 6.43 6.98
N LEU A 2 -1.27 5.87 5.80
CA LEU A 2 -0.43 6.47 4.76
C LEU A 2 -1.25 6.59 3.46
N PHE A 3 -1.14 7.73 2.78
CA PHE A 3 -1.70 8.02 1.46
C PHE A 3 -0.60 8.48 0.52
N SER A 4 -0.35 7.72 -0.56
CA SER A 4 0.64 8.07 -1.57
C SER A 4 0.02 8.09 -2.95
N PHE A 5 0.17 9.23 -3.64
CA PHE A 5 -0.21 9.40 -5.05
C PHE A 5 1.08 9.68 -5.84
N PRO A 6 1.83 8.63 -6.22
CA PRO A 6 3.17 8.78 -6.79
C PRO A 6 3.18 9.54 -8.12
N GLN A 7 2.09 9.46 -8.90
CA GLN A 7 1.96 10.23 -10.14
C GLN A 7 1.90 11.76 -9.93
N ASP A 8 1.52 12.19 -8.73
CA ASP A 8 1.40 13.61 -8.35
C ASP A 8 2.51 14.04 -7.37
N GLY A 9 3.44 13.14 -7.04
CA GLY A 9 4.49 13.38 -6.04
C GLY A 9 3.95 13.66 -4.63
N TYR A 10 2.74 13.19 -4.32
CA TYR A 10 2.07 13.47 -3.05
C TYR A 10 2.23 12.32 -2.05
N ALA A 11 2.51 12.68 -0.80
CA ALA A 11 2.56 11.80 0.35
C ALA A 11 1.92 12.48 1.55
N ASP A 12 0.98 11.80 2.20
CA ASP A 12 0.37 12.28 3.44
C ASP A 12 0.01 11.11 4.36
N GLY A 13 -0.29 11.42 5.61
CA GLY A 13 -0.54 10.40 6.60
C GLY A 13 -0.55 10.94 8.02
N THR A 14 -0.78 10.03 8.95
CA THR A 14 -0.78 10.32 10.38
C THR A 14 -0.03 9.22 11.10
N TYR A 15 0.94 9.64 11.91
CA TYR A 15 1.68 8.78 12.84
C TYR A 15 1.22 9.08 14.26
N ILE A 16 0.72 8.05 14.94
CA ILE A 16 0.25 8.12 16.32
C ILE A 16 1.24 7.34 17.18
N ARG A 17 1.79 7.99 18.22
CA ARG A 17 2.76 7.42 19.14
C ARG A 17 2.07 6.64 20.27
N ALA A 18 2.86 5.85 20.99
CA ALA A 18 2.39 5.11 22.17
C ALA A 18 1.79 6.02 23.27
N ASP A 19 2.28 7.25 23.38
CA ASP A 19 1.76 8.28 24.29
C ASP A 19 0.48 8.98 23.78
N ARG A 20 -0.09 8.51 22.65
CA ARG A 20 -1.28 9.04 21.98
C ARG A 20 -1.11 10.41 21.33
N THR A 21 0.10 10.97 21.30
CA THR A 21 0.39 12.15 20.48
C THR A 21 0.42 11.76 19.01
N SER A 22 -0.01 12.67 18.13
CA SER A 22 -0.01 12.45 16.68
C SER A 22 0.78 13.52 15.96
N VAL A 23 1.38 13.15 14.83
CA VAL A 23 1.93 14.11 13.86
C VAL A 23 1.43 13.78 12.46
N ARG A 24 1.32 14.81 11.62
CA ARG A 24 1.23 14.63 10.19
C ARG A 24 2.51 13.99 9.69
N LEU A 25 2.38 13.07 8.74
CA LEU A 25 3.48 12.37 8.13
C LEU A 25 3.41 12.57 6.61
N ASN A 26 4.33 13.35 6.07
CA ASN A 26 4.45 13.64 4.64
C ASN A 26 5.91 13.49 4.14
N ASP A 27 6.80 13.07 5.03
CA ASP A 27 8.24 12.89 4.85
C ASP A 27 8.59 11.41 4.70
N TYR A 28 7.94 10.70 3.78
CA TYR A 28 8.14 9.26 3.60
C TYR A 28 8.11 8.83 2.14
N THR A 29 8.68 7.67 1.87
CA THR A 29 8.65 7.04 0.54
C THR A 29 8.04 5.65 0.61
N VAL A 30 7.42 5.23 -0.49
CA VAL A 30 6.88 3.89 -0.67
C VAL A 30 7.37 3.38 -2.02
N GLU A 31 8.27 2.40 -2.01
CA GLU A 31 8.86 1.83 -3.20
C GLU A 31 8.30 0.42 -3.46
N PRO A 32 7.59 0.18 -4.57
CA PRO A 32 7.11 -1.15 -4.91
C PRO A 32 8.24 -2.11 -5.28
N LYS A 33 8.19 -3.32 -4.73
CA LYS A 33 9.19 -4.40 -4.95
C LYS A 33 8.62 -5.59 -5.70
N LYS A 34 7.32 -5.87 -5.53
CA LYS A 34 6.60 -6.89 -6.31
C LYS A 34 5.27 -6.38 -6.83
N PHE A 35 4.74 -7.13 -7.79
CA PHE A 35 3.49 -6.84 -8.47
C PHE A 35 2.65 -8.10 -8.63
N THR A 36 1.35 -7.90 -8.69
CA THR A 36 0.34 -8.93 -8.97
C THR A 36 -0.57 -8.47 -10.11
N VAL A 37 -1.36 -9.39 -10.64
CA VAL A 37 -2.37 -9.13 -11.66
C VAL A 37 -3.70 -9.70 -11.17
N ALA A 38 -4.73 -8.86 -11.16
CA ALA A 38 -6.09 -9.26 -10.82
C ALA A 38 -7.04 -8.68 -11.87
N ALA A 39 -7.92 -9.53 -12.44
CA ALA A 39 -8.84 -9.17 -13.52
C ALA A 39 -8.18 -8.40 -14.70
N GLY A 40 -6.93 -8.73 -15.02
CA GLY A 40 -6.15 -8.08 -16.09
C GLY A 40 -5.53 -6.73 -15.72
N TYR A 41 -5.74 -6.22 -14.50
CA TYR A 41 -5.11 -5.01 -13.98
C TYR A 41 -3.88 -5.36 -13.15
N ARG A 42 -2.81 -4.59 -13.34
CA ARG A 42 -1.55 -4.75 -12.62
C ARG A 42 -1.52 -3.87 -11.37
N PHE A 43 -1.14 -4.45 -10.24
CA PHE A 43 -1.02 -3.75 -8.96
C PHE A 43 0.32 -4.08 -8.31
N SER A 44 0.86 -3.17 -7.50
CA SER A 44 1.97 -3.51 -6.59
C SER A 44 1.45 -4.39 -5.45
N SER A 45 2.29 -5.24 -4.88
CA SER A 45 1.88 -6.20 -3.84
C SER A 45 2.90 -6.37 -2.72
N GLU A 46 4.11 -5.80 -2.87
CA GLU A 46 5.14 -5.76 -1.84
C GLU A 46 5.86 -4.42 -1.95
N TRP A 47 6.24 -3.83 -0.82
CA TRP A 47 6.86 -2.50 -0.76
C TRP A 47 7.97 -2.41 0.27
N GLU A 48 8.94 -1.53 -0.01
CA GLU A 48 9.79 -0.92 1.01
C GLU A 48 9.22 0.46 1.36
N VAL A 49 9.27 0.82 2.64
CA VAL A 49 8.76 2.08 3.14
C VAL A 49 9.81 2.73 4.03
N ALA A 50 10.29 3.91 3.63
CA ALA A 50 11.18 4.72 4.45
C ALA A 50 10.38 5.77 5.22
N LEU A 51 10.53 5.77 6.55
CA LEU A 51 9.88 6.66 7.52
C LEU A 51 10.95 7.36 8.39
N PRO A 52 11.76 8.27 7.83
CA PRO A 52 12.88 8.90 8.53
C PRO A 52 12.46 9.55 9.86
N GLY A 53 13.28 9.36 10.89
CA GLY A 53 13.03 9.91 12.22
C GLY A 53 11.81 9.30 12.93
N ARG A 54 11.36 8.11 12.52
CA ARG A 54 10.39 7.27 13.25
C ARG A 54 11.10 6.01 13.73
N LYS A 55 10.44 5.22 14.59
CA LYS A 55 11.02 4.13 15.41
C LYS A 55 12.13 3.34 14.70
N ASP A 56 11.81 2.62 13.63
CA ASP A 56 12.79 1.78 12.92
C ASP A 56 13.23 2.40 11.58
N GLY A 57 12.66 3.55 11.20
CA GLY A 57 13.08 4.35 10.03
C GLY A 57 12.81 3.72 8.66
N HIS A 58 12.73 2.40 8.58
CA HIS A 58 12.56 1.62 7.35
C HIS A 58 11.79 0.33 7.65
N TYR A 59 10.92 -0.07 6.71
CA TYR A 59 10.06 -1.25 6.84
C TYR A 59 9.82 -1.92 5.48
N PHE A 60 9.53 -3.21 5.53
CA PHE A 60 8.98 -3.98 4.41
C PHE A 60 7.50 -4.27 4.64
N ILE A 61 6.66 -4.02 3.64
CA ILE A 61 5.25 -4.41 3.64
C ILE A 61 5.09 -5.60 2.70
N ARG A 62 4.67 -6.75 3.24
CA ARG A 62 4.55 -8.01 2.48
C ARG A 62 3.15 -8.60 2.55
N PRO A 63 2.65 -9.20 1.46
CA PRO A 63 1.28 -9.72 1.40
C PRO A 63 1.12 -10.92 2.33
N LEU A 64 -0.01 -10.99 3.03
CA LEU A 64 -0.45 -12.16 3.81
C LEU A 64 -1.56 -12.94 3.11
N THR A 65 -2.13 -12.36 2.05
CA THR A 65 -3.19 -12.93 1.21
C THR A 65 -2.87 -12.61 -0.25
N ASP A 66 -3.52 -13.27 -1.20
CA ASP A 66 -3.38 -12.95 -2.62
C ASP A 66 -4.01 -11.60 -3.01
N GLY A 67 -4.76 -11.00 -2.08
CA GLY A 67 -5.56 -9.79 -2.25
C GLY A 67 -6.92 -10.08 -2.88
N GLN A 68 -7.76 -9.05 -2.89
CA GLN A 68 -9.11 -9.09 -3.44
C GLN A 68 -9.36 -7.86 -4.29
N LEU A 69 -10.17 -8.01 -5.33
CA LEU A 69 -10.68 -6.86 -6.06
C LEU A 69 -12.05 -6.49 -5.53
N ASN A 70 -12.19 -5.23 -5.15
CA ASN A 70 -13.47 -4.60 -4.87
C ASN A 70 -13.76 -3.59 -5.98
N LEU A 71 -14.61 -3.98 -6.94
CA LEU A 71 -14.76 -3.32 -8.24
C LEU A 71 -13.43 -3.28 -9.00
N VAL A 72 -12.71 -2.15 -8.96
CA VAL A 72 -11.39 -1.95 -9.58
C VAL A 72 -10.30 -1.62 -8.55
N TYR A 73 -10.66 -1.50 -7.28
CA TYR A 73 -9.72 -1.28 -6.20
C TYR A 73 -9.15 -2.62 -5.77
N PHE A 74 -7.83 -2.70 -5.67
CA PHE A 74 -7.18 -3.89 -5.15
C PHE A 74 -6.92 -3.70 -3.66
N GLU A 75 -7.45 -4.60 -2.86
CA GLU A 75 -7.32 -4.61 -1.41
C GLU A 75 -6.45 -5.79 -0.99
N LEU A 76 -5.57 -5.58 -0.01
CA LEU A 76 -4.61 -6.58 0.43
C LEU A 76 -4.40 -6.49 1.93
N LEU A 77 -4.49 -7.64 2.62
CA LEU A 77 -3.97 -7.77 3.98
C LEU A 77 -2.47 -8.04 3.92
N ALA A 78 -1.69 -7.26 4.65
CA ALA A 78 -0.23 -7.32 4.65
C ALA A 78 0.36 -7.23 6.06
N GLY A 79 1.56 -7.80 6.22
CA GLY A 79 2.39 -7.63 7.41
C GLY A 79 3.42 -6.53 7.21
N ILE A 80 3.81 -5.87 8.30
CA ILE A 80 4.86 -4.86 8.36
C ILE A 80 6.06 -5.47 9.06
N TYR A 81 7.20 -5.50 8.39
CA TYR A 81 8.42 -6.17 8.84
C TYR A 81 9.57 -5.16 8.96
N THR A 82 10.43 -5.35 9.95
CA THR A 82 11.69 -4.60 10.09
C THR A 82 12.78 -5.17 9.18
N ASP A 83 13.95 -4.53 9.16
CA ASP A 83 15.13 -5.02 8.42
C ASP A 83 15.65 -6.37 8.92
N SER A 84 15.44 -6.70 10.19
CA SER A 84 15.78 -8.02 10.73
C SER A 84 14.79 -9.13 10.33
N GLY A 85 13.69 -8.76 9.65
CA GLY A 85 12.61 -9.67 9.30
C GLY A 85 11.58 -9.89 10.42
N GLU A 86 11.67 -9.14 11.52
CA GLU A 86 10.68 -9.20 12.61
C GLU A 86 9.35 -8.58 12.17
N LEU A 87 8.24 -9.27 12.43
CA LEU A 87 6.88 -8.74 12.21
C LEU A 87 6.51 -7.76 13.33
N THR A 88 6.34 -6.49 12.98
CA THR A 88 6.05 -5.40 13.93
C THR A 88 4.58 -4.93 13.89
N GLY A 89 3.83 -5.35 12.87
CA GLY A 89 2.42 -5.01 12.76
C GLY A 89 1.76 -5.52 11.49
N TYR A 90 0.51 -5.10 11.29
CA TYR A 90 -0.32 -5.45 10.14
C TYR A 90 -0.92 -4.19 9.52
N CYS A 91 -1.23 -4.25 8.23
CA CYS A 91 -1.98 -3.21 7.55
C CYS A 91 -2.94 -3.80 6.50
N VAL A 92 -3.94 -3.00 6.18
CA VAL A 92 -4.72 -3.14 4.95
C VAL A 92 -4.14 -2.15 3.95
N VAL A 93 -3.91 -2.63 2.73
CA VAL A 93 -3.49 -1.81 1.59
C VAL A 93 -4.67 -1.73 0.63
N GLU A 94 -5.00 -0.52 0.20
CA GLU A 94 -5.96 -0.26 -0.88
C GLU A 94 -5.21 0.43 -2.02
N LEU A 95 -5.34 -0.10 -3.24
CA LEU A 95 -4.63 0.39 -4.42
C LEU A 95 -5.61 0.79 -5.50
N MET A 96 -5.40 2.01 -6.01
CA MET A 96 -6.11 2.48 -7.18
C MET A 96 -5.52 1.86 -8.45
N PRO A 97 -6.37 1.50 -9.43
CA PRO A 97 -5.92 0.88 -10.68
C PRO A 97 -5.08 1.83 -11.56
N GLY A 98 -5.20 3.15 -11.39
CA GLY A 98 -4.59 4.13 -12.29
C GLY A 98 -3.06 4.19 -12.30
N VAL A 99 -2.39 3.70 -11.25
CA VAL A 99 -0.92 3.87 -11.10
C VAL A 99 -0.14 3.07 -12.15
N TYR A 100 -0.54 1.83 -12.41
CA TYR A 100 0.15 0.93 -13.35
C TYR A 100 -0.70 0.53 -14.56
N ASN A 101 -1.90 1.12 -14.71
CA ASN A 101 -2.82 0.78 -15.80
C ASN A 101 -3.26 2.05 -16.54
N LYS A 102 -2.91 2.17 -17.83
CA LYS A 102 -3.22 3.35 -18.66
C LYS A 102 -4.70 3.43 -19.09
N LYS A 103 -5.38 2.29 -19.11
CA LYS A 103 -6.80 2.18 -19.51
C LYS A 103 -7.52 1.35 -18.46
N ILE A 104 -8.53 1.94 -17.85
CA ILE A 104 -9.45 1.26 -16.95
C ILE A 104 -10.75 1.12 -17.72
N ASN A 105 -11.28 -0.09 -17.86
CA ASN A 105 -12.56 -0.30 -18.51
C ASN A 105 -13.68 -0.12 -17.48
N PRO A 106 -14.50 0.95 -17.55
CA PRO A 106 -15.53 1.17 -16.55
C PRO A 106 -16.60 0.09 -16.53
N LEU A 107 -16.82 -0.58 -17.66
CA LEU A 107 -17.77 -1.68 -17.77
C LEU A 107 -17.32 -2.91 -16.99
N SER A 108 -16.01 -3.08 -16.76
CA SER A 108 -15.51 -4.22 -15.98
C SER A 108 -15.86 -4.11 -14.49
N MET A 109 -16.28 -2.93 -14.00
CA MET A 109 -16.78 -2.74 -12.63
C MET A 109 -18.13 -3.42 -12.38
N PHE A 110 -18.91 -3.70 -13.43
CA PHE A 110 -20.23 -4.32 -13.32
C PHE A 110 -20.23 -5.80 -13.69
N ASN A 111 -19.08 -6.33 -14.10
CA ASN A 111 -18.94 -7.75 -14.39
C ASN A 111 -18.78 -8.52 -13.07
N LYS A 112 -19.50 -9.64 -12.98
CA LYS A 112 -19.33 -10.57 -11.86
C LYS A 112 -17.88 -11.10 -11.89
N GLN A 113 -17.20 -11.02 -10.76
CA GLN A 113 -15.90 -11.66 -10.58
C GLN A 113 -16.19 -13.12 -10.19
N ASP A 114 -15.72 -14.06 -11.02
CA ASP A 114 -15.85 -15.51 -10.80
C ASP A 114 -14.87 -16.02 -9.74
#